data_AF-A0A4Q2YQM7-F1
#
_entry.id   AF-A0A4Q2YQM7-F1
#
_cell.length_a   1.000
_cell.length_b   1.000
_cell.length_c   1.000
_cell.angle_alpha   90.00
_cell.angle_beta   90.00
_cell.angle_gamma   90.00
#
_symmetry.space_group_name_H-M   'P 1'
#
loop_
_entity.id
_entity.type
_entity.pdbx_description
1 polymer ?
#
loop_
_entity_poly.entity_id
_entity_poly.type
_entity_poly.pdbx_seq_one_letter_code
_entity_poly.pdbx_strand_id
1 'polypeptide(L)'
;CLVHRDTNAGHLYIVPLTRDLEELEAKKIVESFIDLQPELDFDIQSSTAHASDPDTSAPVVVDEEKYLALCTAWAKRQHDQWKKDREDQGWRYGITLSLKNKTNPLLMPWEQLPPQYRVPNLNEPQALLGLLNDQGYTVITKNELEGLMALMRQSAIAEGPRKS
;
A
#
# COMPACT_ATOMS: atom_id res chain seq x y z
N CYS A 1 -14.31 -6.37 -12.63
CA CYS A 1 -14.75 -6.73 -11.26
C CYS A 1 -14.84 -5.46 -10.44
N LEU A 2 -16.01 -5.13 -9.91
CA LEU A 2 -16.25 -4.00 -9.00
C LEU A 2 -15.44 -4.19 -7.71
N VAL A 3 -14.54 -3.25 -7.42
CA VAL A 3 -13.75 -3.20 -6.18
C VAL A 3 -14.51 -2.33 -5.18
N HIS A 4 -14.93 -2.91 -4.06
CA HIS A 4 -15.57 -2.18 -2.97
C HIS A 4 -14.54 -1.86 -1.87
N ARG A 5 -14.55 -0.63 -1.38
CA ARG A 5 -13.79 -0.18 -0.22
C ARG A 5 -14.73 0.49 0.76
N ASP A 6 -14.66 0.05 2.01
CA ASP A 6 -15.40 0.70 3.10
C ASP A 6 -14.54 1.82 3.67
N THR A 7 -15.07 3.04 3.74
CA THR A 7 -14.37 4.21 4.26
C THR A 7 -15.20 4.84 5.37
N ASN A 8 -14.56 5.59 6.27
CA ASN A 8 -15.27 6.30 7.35
C ASN A 8 -16.30 7.33 6.85
N ALA A 9 -16.25 7.69 5.56
CA ALA A 9 -17.17 8.61 4.89
C ALA A 9 -18.22 7.91 4.01
N GLY A 10 -18.20 6.57 3.92
CA GLY A 10 -19.15 5.79 3.11
C GLY A 10 -18.50 4.68 2.28
N HIS A 11 -19.24 4.15 1.31
CA HIS A 11 -18.81 3.04 0.46
C HIS A 11 -18.26 3.54 -0.88
N LEU A 12 -17.03 3.16 -1.23
CA LEU A 12 -16.40 3.46 -2.51
C LEU A 12 -16.41 2.22 -3.41
N TYR A 13 -16.95 2.37 -4.61
CA TYR A 13 -17.01 1.30 -5.62
C TYR A 13 -16.22 1.69 -6.86
N ILE A 14 -15.13 0.97 -7.16
CA ILE A 14 -14.31 1.18 -8.34
C ILE A 14 -14.66 0.09 -9.36
N VAL A 15 -15.22 0.49 -10.50
CA VAL A 15 -15.50 -0.43 -11.62
C VAL A 15 -14.37 -0.31 -12.65
N PRO A 16 -13.41 -1.25 -12.70
CA PRO A 16 -12.42 -1.28 -13.76
C PRO A 16 -13.10 -1.62 -15.07
N LEU A 17 -12.94 -0.72 -16.05
CA LEU A 17 -13.51 -0.85 -17.38
C LEU A 17 -12.58 -1.71 -18.24
N THR A 18 -13.16 -2.58 -19.08
CA THR A 18 -12.40 -3.42 -20.02
C THR A 18 -12.03 -2.67 -21.30
N ARG A 19 -12.72 -1.57 -21.59
CA ARG A 19 -12.45 -0.62 -22.67
C ARG A 19 -12.93 0.76 -22.24
N ASP A 20 -12.54 1.77 -22.99
CA ASP A 20 -13.08 3.12 -22.82
C ASP A 20 -14.62 3.10 -22.96
N LEU A 21 -15.26 3.82 -22.06
CA LEU A 21 -16.70 3.98 -22.00
C LEU A 21 -17.06 5.29 -22.70
N GLU A 22 -17.96 5.24 -23.68
CA GLU A 22 -18.43 6.46 -24.33
C GLU A 22 -19.36 7.24 -23.39
N GLU A 23 -19.42 8.56 -23.56
CA GLU A 23 -20.24 9.46 -22.74
C GLU A 23 -21.71 9.03 -22.69
N LEU A 24 -22.25 8.59 -23.82
CA LEU A 24 -23.63 8.11 -23.94
C LEU A 24 -23.86 6.76 -23.23
N GLU A 25 -22.84 5.91 -23.17
CA GLU A 25 -22.91 4.64 -22.44
C GLU A 25 -22.83 4.88 -20.94
N ALA A 26 -21.94 5.78 -20.51
CA ALA A 26 -21.83 6.21 -19.12
C ALA A 26 -23.14 6.79 -18.60
N LYS A 27 -23.73 7.74 -19.35
CA LYS A 27 -24.99 8.39 -18.98
C LYS A 27 -26.13 7.38 -18.78
N LYS A 28 -26.27 6.40 -19.67
CA LYS A 28 -27.28 5.34 -19.54
C LYS A 28 -27.10 4.50 -18.29
N ILE A 29 -25.85 4.20 -17.92
CA ILE A 29 -25.54 3.45 -16.70
C ILE A 29 -25.93 4.27 -15.47
N VAL A 30 -25.58 5.55 -15.44
CA VAL A 30 -25.94 6.46 -14.35
C VAL A 30 -27.45 6.57 -14.20
N GLU A 31 -28.17 6.84 -15.29
CA GLU A 31 -29.63 6.98 -15.29
C GLU A 31 -30.32 5.70 -14.80
N SER A 32 -29.91 4.54 -15.32
CA SER A 32 -30.46 3.25 -14.90
C SER A 32 -30.20 2.97 -13.42
N PHE A 33 -29.07 3.42 -12.88
CA PHE A 33 -28.71 3.22 -11.49
C PHE A 33 -29.51 4.13 -10.55
N ILE A 34 -29.74 5.40 -10.95
CA ILE A 34 -30.64 6.34 -10.24
C ILE A 34 -32.06 5.75 -10.16
N ASP A 35 -32.58 5.23 -11.27
CA ASP A 35 -33.93 4.67 -11.33
C ASP A 35 -34.09 3.43 -10.42
N LEU A 36 -33.04 2.61 -10.33
CA LEU A 36 -33.07 1.40 -9.52
C LEU A 36 -32.90 1.69 -8.02
N GLN A 37 -32.19 2.75 -7.64
CA GLN A 37 -31.85 3.06 -6.24
C GLN A 37 -32.05 4.56 -5.94
N PRO A 38 -33.30 5.06 -5.93
CA PRO A 38 -33.59 6.49 -5.79
C PRO A 38 -33.31 7.06 -4.40
N GLU A 39 -33.15 6.21 -3.38
CA GLU A 39 -32.88 6.62 -2.00
C GLU A 39 -31.38 6.67 -1.66
N LEU A 40 -30.52 6.24 -2.58
CA LEU A 40 -29.08 6.22 -2.36
C LEU A 40 -28.46 7.53 -2.88
N ASP A 41 -27.77 8.26 -2.01
CA ASP A 41 -27.00 9.44 -2.38
C ASP A 41 -25.59 8.98 -2.82
N PHE A 42 -25.24 9.18 -4.10
CA PHE A 42 -23.98 8.70 -4.66
C PHE A 42 -23.41 9.67 -5.69
N ASP A 43 -22.08 9.82 -5.65
CA ASP A 43 -21.31 10.57 -6.65
C ASP A 43 -20.62 9.61 -7.61
N ILE A 44 -20.77 9.85 -8.92
CA ILE A 44 -20.12 9.07 -9.98
C ILE A 44 -19.05 9.93 -10.63
N GLN A 45 -17.80 9.47 -10.57
CA GLN A 45 -16.66 10.17 -11.15
C GLN A 45 -16.04 9.32 -12.26
N SER A 46 -15.82 9.92 -13.44
CA SER A 46 -15.05 9.30 -14.52
C SER A 46 -13.59 9.75 -14.42
N SER A 47 -12.64 8.83 -14.62
CA SER A 47 -11.21 9.15 -14.55
C SER A 47 -10.66 9.89 -15.78
N THR A 48 -11.49 10.19 -16.79
CA THR A 48 -11.06 10.81 -18.06
C THR A 48 -11.34 12.30 -18.18
N ALA A 49 -12.08 12.90 -17.25
CA ALA A 49 -12.11 14.36 -17.14
C ALA A 49 -10.93 14.77 -16.26
N HIS A 50 -10.16 15.78 -16.69
CA HIS A 50 -9.14 16.45 -15.89
C HIS A 50 -9.54 16.48 -14.41
N ALA A 51 -9.01 15.51 -13.65
CA ALA A 51 -9.07 15.59 -12.22
C ALA A 51 -8.21 16.81 -11.90
N SER A 52 -8.85 17.88 -11.45
CA SER A 52 -8.25 18.72 -10.41
C SER A 52 -7.50 17.76 -9.51
N ASP A 53 -6.18 17.90 -9.43
CA ASP A 53 -5.25 16.93 -8.84
C ASP A 53 -5.96 16.09 -7.79
N PRO A 54 -6.09 14.75 -7.97
CA PRO A 54 -6.82 13.92 -7.01
C PRO A 54 -6.25 14.27 -5.66
N ASP A 55 -7.06 14.85 -4.76
CA ASP A 55 -6.58 15.47 -3.53
C ASP A 55 -5.69 14.47 -2.79
N THR A 56 -4.39 14.57 -3.06
CA THR A 56 -3.38 13.61 -2.65
C THR A 56 -3.01 13.89 -1.19
N SER A 57 -3.58 14.97 -0.63
CA SER A 57 -3.45 15.35 0.76
C SER A 57 -4.24 14.44 1.70
N ALA A 58 -5.17 13.63 1.18
CA ALA A 58 -5.84 12.63 1.99
C ALA A 58 -4.78 11.66 2.55
N PRO A 59 -4.54 11.66 3.88
CA PRO A 59 -3.50 10.84 4.46
C PRO A 59 -3.80 9.38 4.14
N VAL A 60 -2.77 8.66 3.67
CA VAL A 60 -2.87 7.22 3.39
C VAL A 60 -3.34 6.53 4.68
N VAL A 61 -4.62 6.15 4.71
CA VAL A 61 -5.22 5.43 5.84
C VAL A 61 -4.76 3.98 5.74
N VAL A 62 -3.57 3.71 6.27
CA VAL A 62 -3.09 2.34 6.49
C VAL A 62 -3.65 1.87 7.83
N ASP A 63 -4.17 0.65 7.85
CA ASP A 63 -4.48 -0.08 9.08
C ASP A 63 -3.29 0.02 10.05
N GLU A 64 -3.54 0.50 11.27
CA GLU A 64 -2.52 0.80 12.27
C GLU A 64 -1.66 -0.43 12.59
N GLU A 65 -2.26 -1.63 12.64
CA GLU A 65 -1.54 -2.86 12.94
C GLU A 65 -0.58 -3.23 11.79
N LYS A 66 -1.06 -3.13 10.55
CA LYS A 66 -0.24 -3.38 9.36
C LYS A 66 0.88 -2.35 9.23
N TYR A 67 0.59 -1.10 9.56
CA TYR A 67 1.57 -0.01 9.55
C TYR A 67 2.68 -0.25 10.58
N LEU A 68 2.32 -0.63 11.81
CA LEU A 68 3.29 -0.94 12.85
C LEU A 68 4.16 -2.15 12.47
N ALA A 69 3.56 -3.18 11.86
CA ALA A 69 4.29 -4.34 11.36
C ALA A 69 5.31 -3.94 10.27
N LEU A 70 4.91 -3.07 9.33
CA LEU A 70 5.80 -2.52 8.30
C LEU A 70 6.97 -1.74 8.93
N CYS A 71 6.68 -0.85 9.88
CA CYS A 71 7.71 -0.06 10.57
C CYS A 71 8.70 -0.94 11.33
N THR A 72 8.21 -2.01 11.96
CA THR A 72 9.04 -2.99 12.67
C THR A 72 9.95 -3.75 11.69
N ALA A 73 9.42 -4.17 10.55
CA ALA A 73 10.20 -4.83 9.50
C ALA A 73 11.26 -3.89 8.90
N TRP A 74 10.92 -2.61 8.72
CA TRP A 74 11.86 -1.57 8.29
C TRP A 74 13.00 -1.39 9.29
N ALA A 75 12.68 -1.23 10.57
CA ALA A 75 13.68 -1.07 11.63
C ALA A 75 14.63 -2.28 11.73
N LYS A 76 14.10 -3.50 11.62
CA LYS A 76 14.90 -4.72 11.56
C LYS A 76 15.87 -4.70 10.37
N ARG A 77 15.39 -4.34 9.18
CA ARG A 77 16.23 -4.26 7.97
C ARG A 77 17.35 -3.22 8.13
N GLN A 78 17.05 -2.05 8.70
CA GLN A 78 18.04 -1.02 8.98
C GLN A 78 19.10 -1.50 9.98
N HIS A 79 18.69 -2.23 11.02
CA HIS A 79 19.62 -2.83 11.98
C HIS A 79 20.50 -3.89 11.33
N ASP A 80 19.94 -4.77 10.50
CA ASP A 80 20.71 -5.80 9.79
C ASP A 80 21.75 -5.17 8.85
N GLN A 81 21.39 -4.08 8.16
CA GLN A 81 22.33 -3.31 7.35
C GLN A 81 23.43 -2.68 8.21
N TRP A 82 23.07 -2.01 9.30
CA TRP A 82 24.04 -1.42 10.24
C TRP A 82 25.00 -2.47 10.80
N LYS A 83 24.48 -3.65 11.20
CA LYS A 83 25.30 -4.76 11.68
C LYS A 83 26.30 -5.20 10.63
N LYS A 84 25.84 -5.42 9.40
CA LYS A 84 26.68 -5.84 8.28
C LYS A 84 27.78 -4.82 8.01
N ASP A 85 27.44 -3.54 7.91
CA ASP A 85 28.40 -2.46 7.69
C ASP A 85 29.45 -2.40 8.82
N ARG A 86 29.04 -2.70 10.05
CA ARG A 86 29.95 -2.77 11.21
C ARG A 86 30.84 -4.00 11.17
N GLU A 87 30.29 -5.17 10.86
CA GLU A 87 31.06 -6.41 10.70
C GLU A 87 32.11 -6.27 9.59
N ASP A 88 31.75 -5.66 8.45
CA ASP A 88 32.66 -5.35 7.33
C ASP A 88 33.79 -4.39 7.74
N GLN A 89 33.52 -3.49 8.71
CA GLN A 89 34.53 -2.60 9.31
C GLN A 89 35.38 -3.29 10.40
N GLY A 90 35.20 -4.60 10.62
CA GLY A 90 35.90 -5.40 11.61
C GLY A 90 35.37 -5.24 13.04
N TRP A 91 34.14 -4.75 13.19
CA TRP A 91 33.48 -4.75 14.50
C TRP A 91 32.96 -6.15 14.85
N ARG A 92 32.98 -6.46 16.13
CA ARG A 92 32.44 -7.71 16.66
C ARG A 92 31.57 -7.48 17.87
N TYR A 93 30.75 -8.47 18.19
CA TYR A 93 30.01 -8.47 19.43
C TYR A 93 30.95 -8.41 20.65
N GLY A 94 30.56 -7.63 21.67
CA GLY A 94 31.22 -7.62 22.96
C GLY A 94 30.34 -6.97 24.02
N ILE A 95 30.54 -7.32 25.28
CA ILE A 95 29.69 -6.91 26.42
C ILE A 95 29.66 -5.38 26.58
N THR A 96 30.75 -4.71 26.20
CA THR A 96 30.89 -3.26 26.27
C THR A 96 31.30 -2.67 24.92
N LEU A 97 30.92 -1.42 24.70
CA LEU A 97 31.36 -0.65 23.55
C LEU A 97 32.84 -0.30 23.71
N SER A 98 33.68 -0.72 22.76
CA SER A 98 35.09 -0.37 22.72
C SER A 98 35.50 0.04 21.31
N LEU A 99 35.88 1.31 21.14
CA LEU A 99 36.40 1.80 19.85
C LEU A 99 37.76 1.16 19.52
N LYS A 100 38.61 0.98 20.53
CA LYS A 100 39.96 0.39 20.37
C LYS A 100 39.89 -1.07 19.91
N ASN A 101 39.04 -1.86 20.55
CA ASN A 101 38.88 -3.28 20.22
C ASN A 101 37.82 -3.54 19.13
N LYS A 102 37.14 -2.47 18.66
CA LYS A 102 35.98 -2.52 17.77
C LYS A 102 34.92 -3.51 18.25
N THR A 103 34.46 -3.34 19.49
CA THR A 103 33.38 -4.16 20.06
C THR A 103 32.13 -3.34 20.30
N ASN A 104 30.95 -3.89 20.04
CA ASN A 104 29.67 -3.24 20.33
C ASN A 104 28.63 -4.25 20.85
N PRO A 105 27.97 -4.00 21.99
CA PRO A 105 26.95 -4.90 22.55
C PRO A 105 25.69 -5.02 21.69
N LEU A 106 25.43 -4.07 20.79
CA LEU A 106 24.26 -4.07 19.91
C LEU A 106 24.47 -4.90 18.65
N LEU A 107 25.66 -5.45 18.41
CA LEU A 107 25.94 -6.41 17.31
C LEU A 107 25.36 -7.79 17.61
N MET A 108 24.07 -7.85 17.92
CA MET A 108 23.28 -9.06 18.16
C MET A 108 22.03 -9.04 17.28
N PRO A 109 21.38 -10.19 17.06
CA PRO A 109 20.10 -10.24 16.35
C PRO A 109 19.07 -9.26 16.92
N TRP A 110 18.26 -8.67 16.05
CA TRP A 110 17.24 -7.68 16.42
C TRP A 110 16.32 -8.18 17.56
N GLU A 111 15.97 -9.47 17.52
CA GLU A 111 15.11 -10.16 18.49
C GLU A 111 15.74 -10.30 19.89
N GLN A 112 17.05 -10.08 20.02
CA GLN A 112 17.78 -10.14 21.29
C GLN A 112 18.09 -8.76 21.85
N LEU A 113 17.86 -7.68 21.09
CA LEU A 113 18.07 -6.32 21.57
C LEU A 113 17.16 -6.00 22.75
N PRO A 114 17.64 -5.25 23.75
CA PRO A 114 16.78 -4.70 24.79
C PRO A 114 15.65 -3.86 24.18
N PRO A 115 14.44 -3.84 24.80
CA PRO A 115 13.26 -3.16 24.23
C PRO A 115 13.51 -1.69 23.87
N GLN A 116 14.33 -1.00 24.67
CA GLN A 116 14.72 0.40 24.44
C GLN A 116 15.47 0.65 23.12
N TYR A 117 16.11 -0.37 22.55
CA TYR A 117 16.82 -0.30 21.27
C TYR A 117 16.04 -0.95 20.12
N ARG A 118 14.85 -1.50 20.41
CA ARG A 118 13.95 -2.15 19.44
C ARG A 118 12.73 -1.28 19.12
N VAL A 119 12.87 0.03 19.25
CA VAL A 119 11.78 0.97 18.97
C VAL A 119 11.82 1.34 17.49
N PRO A 120 10.79 0.98 16.69
CA PRO A 120 10.75 1.33 15.28
C PRO A 120 10.48 2.83 15.09
N ASN A 121 11.09 3.43 14.07
CA ASN A 121 10.78 4.80 13.66
C ASN A 121 9.50 4.78 12.81
N LEU A 122 8.45 5.46 13.28
CA LEU A 122 7.15 5.56 12.61
C LEU A 122 7.08 6.72 11.61
N ASN A 123 8.05 7.63 11.57
CA ASN A 123 7.98 8.81 10.71
C ASN A 123 8.63 8.57 9.35
N GLU A 124 9.76 7.86 9.32
CA GLU A 124 10.49 7.55 8.08
C GLU A 124 9.64 6.73 7.09
N PRO A 125 9.01 5.61 7.49
CA PRO A 125 8.15 4.85 6.58
C PRO A 125 6.93 5.66 6.12
N GLN A 126 6.34 6.49 7.00
CA GLN A 126 5.21 7.34 6.64
C GLN A 126 5.57 8.35 5.56
N ALA A 127 6.73 9.00 5.69
CA ALA A 127 7.22 9.96 4.70
C ALA A 127 7.45 9.29 3.34
N LEU A 128 7.98 8.06 3.32
CA LEU A 128 8.15 7.29 2.11
C LEU A 128 6.80 6.90 1.47
N LEU A 129 5.82 6.48 2.27
CA LEU A 129 4.47 6.17 1.78
C LEU A 129 3.77 7.40 1.20
N GLY A 130 3.92 8.56 1.84
CA GLY A 130 3.43 9.84 1.31
C GLY A 130 4.06 10.16 -0.05
N LEU A 131 5.38 10.07 -0.17
CA LEU A 131 6.07 10.26 -1.45
C LEU A 131 5.59 9.29 -2.53
N LEU A 132 5.42 8.01 -2.20
CA LEU A 132 4.92 7.01 -3.16
C LEU A 132 3.51 7.38 -3.64
N ASN A 133 2.64 7.82 -2.73
CA ASN A 133 1.29 8.26 -3.04
C ASN A 133 1.29 9.49 -3.95
N ASP A 134 2.13 10.49 -3.65
CA ASP A 134 2.30 11.71 -4.47
C ASP A 134 2.79 11.40 -5.89
N GLN A 135 3.55 10.30 -6.05
CA GLN A 135 4.01 9.83 -7.35
C GLN A 135 3.01 8.90 -8.05
N GLY A 136 1.81 8.71 -7.49
CA GLY A 136 0.76 7.86 -8.05
C GLY A 136 0.95 6.36 -7.82
N TYR A 137 1.89 5.95 -6.94
CA TYR A 137 2.04 4.56 -6.54
C TYR A 137 1.11 4.22 -5.38
N THR A 138 0.46 3.06 -5.48
CA THR A 138 -0.32 2.49 -4.38
C THR A 138 0.36 1.26 -3.83
N VAL A 139 0.39 1.13 -2.50
CA VAL A 139 0.94 -0.05 -1.82
C VAL A 139 -0.21 -1.02 -1.53
N ILE A 140 -0.09 -2.22 -2.07
CA ILE A 140 -1.02 -3.33 -1.80
C ILE A 140 -0.25 -4.51 -1.22
N THR A 141 -0.92 -5.28 -0.37
CA THR A 141 -0.35 -6.53 0.14
C THR A 141 -0.26 -7.58 -0.97
N LYS A 142 0.66 -8.53 -0.82
CA LYS A 142 0.81 -9.63 -1.79
C LYS A 142 -0.49 -10.43 -1.97
N ASN A 143 -1.25 -10.60 -0.90
CA ASN A 143 -2.52 -11.33 -0.93
C ASN A 143 -3.59 -10.58 -1.75
N GLU A 144 -3.66 -9.25 -1.60
CA GLU A 144 -4.54 -8.40 -2.42
C GLU A 144 -4.11 -8.40 -3.89
N LEU A 145 -2.79 -8.35 -4.16
CA LEU A 145 -2.25 -8.48 -5.51
C LEU A 145 -2.62 -9.82 -6.15
N GLU A 146 -2.47 -10.93 -5.42
CA GLU A 146 -2.84 -12.26 -5.91
C GLU A 146 -4.34 -12.36 -6.23
N GLY A 147 -5.20 -11.77 -5.38
CA GLY A 147 -6.64 -11.65 -5.64
C GLY A 147 -6.93 -10.85 -6.91
N LEU A 148 -6.27 -9.69 -7.09
CA LEU A 148 -6.42 -8.85 -8.27
C LEU A 148 -5.96 -9.58 -9.54
N MET A 149 -4.83 -10.28 -9.48
CA MET A 149 -4.31 -11.10 -10.58
C MET A 149 -5.25 -12.27 -10.92
N ALA A 150 -5.85 -12.91 -9.92
CA ALA A 150 -6.82 -13.98 -10.14
C ALA A 150 -8.08 -13.47 -10.85
N LEU A 151 -8.58 -12.30 -10.46
CA LEU A 151 -9.72 -11.64 -11.09
C LEU A 151 -9.43 -11.25 -12.54
N MET A 152 -8.25 -10.67 -12.82
CA MET A 152 -7.85 -10.32 -14.19
C MET A 152 -7.72 -11.56 -15.10
N ARG A 153 -7.25 -12.69 -14.56
CA ARG A 153 -7.21 -13.96 -15.30
C ARG A 153 -8.60 -14.49 -15.60
N GLN A 154 -9.54 -14.38 -14.67
CA GLN A 154 -10.92 -14.84 -14.86
C GLN A 154 -11.66 -14.00 -15.91
N SER A 155 -11.46 -12.67 -15.94
CA SER A 155 -12.03 -11.81 -16.98
C SER A 155 -11.42 -12.07 -18.37
N ALA A 156 -10.13 -12.37 -18.44
CA ALA A 156 -9.46 -12.69 -19.72
C ALA A 156 -9.91 -14.03 -20.33
N ILE A 157 -10.35 -15.00 -19.51
CA ILE A 157 -10.88 -16.30 -19.98
C ILE A 157 -12.34 -16.16 -20.44
N ALA A 158 -13.10 -15.19 -19.91
CA ALA A 158 -14.49 -14.94 -20.29
C ALA A 158 -14.65 -14.28 -21.69
N GLU A 159 -13.58 -13.70 -22.25
CA GLU A 159 -13.56 -13.11 -23.61
C GLU A 159 -12.97 -14.07 -24.68
N GLY A 160 -13.16 -15.38 -24.53
CA GLY A 160 -12.93 -16.35 -25.62
C GLY A 160 -13.89 -16.13 -26.81
N PRO A 161 -13.50 -16.48 -28.06
CA PRO A 161 -14.04 -15.88 -29.27
C PRO A 161 -15.55 -16.14 -29.39
N ARG A 162 -16.34 -15.05 -29.46
CA ARG A 162 -17.71 -15.12 -29.96
C ARG A 162 -17.65 -15.65 -31.39
N LYS A 163 -18.00 -16.93 -31.55
CA LYS A 163 -18.21 -17.53 -32.88
C LYS A 163 -19.27 -16.70 -33.59
N SER A 164 -18.88 -16.20 -34.77
CA SER A 164 -19.76 -15.56 -35.75
C SER A 164 -20.77 -16.53 -36.33
#